data_AF-A0A4Q5QQT5-F1
#
_entry.id   AF-A0A4Q5QQT5-F1
#
_cell.length_a   1.000
_cell.length_b   1.000
_cell.length_c   1.000
_cell.angle_alpha   90.00
_cell.angle_beta   90.00
_cell.angle_gamma   90.00
#
_symmetry.space_group_name_H-M   'P 1'
#
loop_
_entity.id
_entity.type
_entity.pdbx_description
1 polymer ?
#
loop_
_entity_poly.entity_id
_entity_poly.type
_entity_poly.pdbx_seq_one_letter_code
_entity_poly.pdbx_strand_id
1 'polypeptide(L)'
;MDFNNRLTKIKERYERLINRTNTPEEFSNGIFERYKYPVLTNAHVPYFWKYDLNPASNPYLMERIGINAAFNAGAIKFDDKYLMMARVEGNDRKSFFAIAESPNGIDQFRFWDKPSIIPHREGETNLYDMRLVLHQDGWIYGIFCTESRDAAMPEADQSSAIAQCGIIRSKDLLNWERLADFKTTSPQQRNVVLHPEFVEGKYAFYTRPQDGFIEAGKGGGIAFGLSESIENAEVAVETVLDRRVYHTIYEAKNGLGPAPIKTEKGWLHMAHGVRNTAAGLRYTLYVFLTDLHDLTKVIYKPAGYFLAPEGEERVGDVSNVAFCNGWIADDDGKVFIYYASSDTRMHVAVSS
;
A
#
# COMPACT_ATOMS: atom_id res chain seq x y z
N MET A 1 1.58 -38.37 -14.31
CA MET A 1 0.35 -37.65 -13.93
C MET A 1 -0.16 -36.97 -15.20
N ASP A 2 -1.43 -37.16 -15.56
CA ASP A 2 -2.01 -36.59 -16.80
C ASP A 2 -2.11 -35.05 -16.71
N PHE A 3 -1.79 -34.35 -17.81
CA PHE A 3 -1.77 -32.89 -17.90
C PHE A 3 -3.14 -32.30 -17.57
N ASN A 4 -4.20 -32.85 -18.17
CA ASN A 4 -5.57 -32.36 -17.99
C ASN A 4 -6.04 -32.52 -16.55
N ASN A 5 -5.78 -33.68 -15.94
CA ASN A 5 -6.08 -33.91 -14.52
C ASN A 5 -5.38 -32.88 -13.62
N ARG A 6 -4.09 -32.59 -13.87
CA ARG A 6 -3.36 -31.59 -13.07
C ARG A 6 -3.92 -30.17 -13.27
N LEU A 7 -4.25 -29.79 -14.51
CA LEU A 7 -4.86 -28.50 -14.81
C LEU A 7 -6.21 -28.33 -14.09
N THR A 8 -7.06 -29.35 -14.11
CA THR A 8 -8.34 -29.35 -13.37
C THR A 8 -8.12 -29.11 -11.89
N LYS A 9 -7.18 -29.82 -11.25
CA LYS A 9 -6.87 -29.63 -9.82
C LYS A 9 -6.35 -28.22 -9.50
N ILE A 10 -5.57 -27.62 -10.39
CA ILE A 10 -5.10 -26.23 -10.24
C ILE A 10 -6.28 -25.27 -10.28
N LYS A 11 -7.18 -25.41 -11.26
CA LYS A 11 -8.39 -24.58 -11.41
C LYS A 11 -9.30 -24.70 -10.20
N GLU A 12 -9.60 -25.93 -9.76
CA GLU A 12 -10.45 -26.17 -8.59
C GLU A 12 -9.84 -25.62 -7.30
N ARG A 13 -8.53 -25.76 -7.11
CA ARG A 13 -7.84 -25.16 -5.94
C ARG A 13 -7.94 -23.64 -5.96
N TYR A 14 -7.76 -23.03 -7.13
CA TYR A 14 -7.87 -21.58 -7.30
C TYR A 14 -9.28 -21.08 -7.01
N GLU A 15 -10.31 -21.68 -7.64
CA GLU A 15 -11.70 -21.28 -7.43
C GLU A 15 -12.18 -21.54 -5.99
N ARG A 16 -11.73 -22.62 -5.34
CA ARG A 16 -12.03 -22.83 -3.90
C ARG A 16 -11.37 -21.79 -3.01
N LEU A 17 -10.17 -21.33 -3.35
CA LEU A 17 -9.45 -20.33 -2.55
C LEU A 17 -10.14 -18.98 -2.63
N ILE A 18 -10.37 -18.48 -3.85
CA ILE A 18 -10.95 -17.15 -4.04
C ILE A 18 -12.43 -17.10 -3.63
N ASN A 19 -13.19 -18.20 -3.73
CA ASN A 19 -14.57 -18.24 -3.24
C ASN A 19 -14.70 -18.63 -1.76
N ARG A 20 -13.59 -18.71 -1.01
CA ARG A 20 -13.63 -19.05 0.41
C ARG A 20 -14.20 -17.88 1.21
N THR A 21 -15.31 -18.13 1.92
CA THR A 21 -15.88 -17.20 2.89
C THR A 21 -14.93 -16.95 4.05
N ASN A 22 -14.81 -15.69 4.44
CA ASN A 22 -14.01 -15.28 5.59
C ASN A 22 -14.91 -15.07 6.82
N THR A 23 -14.32 -15.18 8.00
CA THR A 23 -15.05 -15.07 9.28
C THR A 23 -14.26 -14.18 10.22
N PRO A 24 -14.93 -13.28 10.97
CA PRO A 24 -14.28 -12.54 12.05
C PRO A 24 -13.60 -13.51 13.02
N GLU A 25 -12.47 -13.10 13.58
CA GLU A 25 -11.86 -13.81 14.70
C GLU A 25 -12.71 -13.68 15.96
N GLU A 26 -12.62 -14.66 16.85
CA GLU A 26 -13.41 -14.69 18.09
C GLU A 26 -13.05 -13.56 19.04
N PHE A 27 -11.79 -13.12 19.04
CA PHE A 27 -11.30 -12.06 19.90
C PHE A 27 -11.20 -10.73 19.16
N SER A 28 -11.82 -9.70 19.72
CA SER A 28 -11.63 -8.31 19.34
C SER A 28 -11.18 -7.51 20.56
N ASN A 29 -10.37 -6.47 20.32
CA ASN A 29 -10.05 -5.47 21.34
C ASN A 29 -11.17 -4.43 21.54
N GLY A 30 -12.32 -4.58 20.87
CA GLY A 30 -13.45 -3.66 20.90
C GLY A 30 -13.30 -2.43 20.00
N ILE A 31 -12.20 -2.33 19.25
CA ILE A 31 -11.93 -1.24 18.31
C ILE A 31 -12.09 -1.72 16.87
N PHE A 32 -11.57 -2.90 16.54
CA PHE A 32 -11.71 -3.52 15.23
C PHE A 32 -11.82 -5.03 15.34
N GLU A 33 -12.34 -5.66 14.29
CA GLU A 33 -12.42 -7.11 14.13
C GLU A 33 -11.38 -7.56 13.11
N ARG A 34 -10.49 -8.49 13.50
CA ARG A 34 -9.65 -9.23 12.55
C ARG A 34 -10.45 -10.33 11.88
N TYR A 35 -9.95 -10.80 10.76
CA TYR A 35 -10.53 -11.90 10.03
C TYR A 35 -9.56 -13.07 9.94
N LYS A 36 -10.11 -14.28 10.01
CA LYS A 36 -9.35 -15.54 10.09
C LYS A 36 -8.41 -15.78 8.90
N TYR A 37 -8.78 -15.28 7.73
CA TYR A 37 -8.04 -15.52 6.50
C TYR A 37 -7.53 -14.22 5.87
N PRO A 38 -6.30 -14.23 5.32
CA PRO A 38 -5.84 -13.17 4.43
C PRO A 38 -6.80 -12.99 3.25
N VAL A 39 -7.06 -11.75 2.87
CA VAL A 39 -7.88 -11.38 1.71
C VAL A 39 -7.13 -11.55 0.40
N LEU A 40 -5.80 -11.42 0.40
CA LEU A 40 -4.94 -11.76 -0.73
C LEU A 40 -3.64 -12.41 -0.27
N THR A 41 -3.17 -13.35 -1.08
CA THR A 41 -1.86 -14.00 -0.98
C THR A 41 -1.33 -14.24 -2.40
N ASN A 42 -0.07 -14.66 -2.55
CA ASN A 42 0.44 -15.10 -3.86
C ASN A 42 -0.39 -16.22 -4.53
N ALA A 43 -1.07 -17.05 -3.74
CA ALA A 43 -1.95 -18.08 -4.24
C ALA A 43 -3.26 -17.54 -4.85
N HIS A 44 -3.66 -16.31 -4.53
CA HIS A 44 -4.81 -15.63 -5.13
C HIS A 44 -4.49 -15.08 -6.53
N VAL A 45 -3.21 -14.95 -6.92
CA VAL A 45 -2.86 -14.56 -8.28
C VAL A 45 -3.31 -15.65 -9.28
N PRO A 46 -4.01 -15.29 -10.37
CA PRO A 46 -4.58 -16.25 -11.30
C PRO A 46 -3.54 -17.26 -11.80
N TYR A 47 -3.93 -18.53 -11.85
CA TYR A 47 -3.04 -19.59 -12.33
C TYR A 47 -2.58 -19.34 -13.78
N PHE A 48 -3.41 -18.71 -14.61
CA PHE A 48 -3.05 -18.40 -16.00
C PHE A 48 -2.05 -17.24 -16.15
N TRP A 49 -1.70 -16.53 -15.07
CA TRP A 49 -0.52 -15.64 -15.07
C TRP A 49 0.77 -16.42 -14.85
N LYS A 50 0.67 -17.54 -14.12
CA LYS A 50 1.83 -18.29 -13.60
C LYS A 50 2.20 -19.47 -14.49
N TYR A 51 1.21 -20.13 -15.09
CA TYR A 51 1.38 -21.33 -15.89
C TYR A 51 1.12 -21.05 -17.37
N ASP A 52 2.01 -21.54 -18.23
CA ASP A 52 1.67 -21.78 -19.64
C ASP A 52 0.76 -23.01 -19.72
N LEU A 53 -0.47 -22.82 -20.19
CA LEU A 53 -1.52 -23.84 -20.22
C LEU A 53 -1.52 -24.65 -21.53
N ASN A 54 -0.55 -24.44 -22.42
CA ASN A 54 -0.41 -25.21 -23.64
C ASN A 54 0.47 -26.46 -23.40
N PRO A 55 -0.06 -27.68 -23.55
CA PRO A 55 0.71 -28.91 -23.33
C PRO A 55 1.86 -29.10 -24.32
N ALA A 56 1.86 -28.42 -25.48
CA ALA A 56 2.96 -28.51 -26.44
C ALA A 56 4.21 -27.75 -25.95
N SER A 57 4.04 -26.58 -25.32
CA SER A 57 5.13 -25.74 -24.79
C SER A 57 5.38 -25.93 -23.30
N ASN A 58 4.44 -26.56 -22.58
CA ASN A 58 4.57 -26.88 -21.16
C ASN A 58 4.00 -28.28 -20.82
N PRO A 59 4.58 -29.37 -21.35
CA PRO A 59 4.04 -30.73 -21.18
C PRO A 59 3.97 -31.18 -19.72
N TYR A 60 4.79 -30.59 -18.86
CA TYR A 60 4.82 -30.87 -17.43
C TYR A 60 3.96 -29.91 -16.62
N LEU A 61 3.21 -28.98 -17.22
CA LEU A 61 2.41 -27.95 -16.53
C LEU A 61 3.18 -27.29 -15.37
N MET A 62 4.42 -26.87 -15.64
CA MET A 62 5.27 -26.21 -14.68
C MET A 62 4.88 -24.73 -14.56
N GLU A 63 5.08 -24.16 -13.38
CA GLU A 63 5.00 -22.72 -13.19
C GLU A 63 6.14 -22.07 -13.98
N ARG A 64 5.80 -21.08 -14.81
CA ARG A 64 6.73 -20.33 -15.66
C ARG A 64 7.10 -18.99 -15.05
N ILE A 65 6.12 -18.32 -14.46
CA ILE A 65 6.27 -17.00 -13.84
C ILE A 65 5.76 -17.12 -12.41
N GLY A 66 6.68 -17.27 -11.46
CA GLY A 66 6.32 -17.44 -10.06
C GLY A 66 5.93 -16.14 -9.39
N ILE A 67 5.00 -16.21 -8.44
CA ILE A 67 4.61 -15.08 -7.58
C ILE A 67 5.04 -15.36 -6.15
N ASN A 68 5.78 -14.42 -5.59
CA ASN A 68 6.30 -14.47 -4.23
C ASN A 68 5.25 -13.98 -3.22
N ALA A 69 4.71 -12.78 -3.43
CA ALA A 69 3.85 -12.11 -2.45
C ALA A 69 2.79 -11.21 -3.09
N ALA A 70 1.72 -10.91 -2.33
CA ALA A 70 0.72 -9.90 -2.66
C ALA A 70 0.40 -9.09 -1.40
N PHE A 71 0.82 -7.83 -1.36
CA PHE A 71 0.86 -7.02 -0.13
C PHE A 71 0.76 -5.52 -0.45
N ASN A 72 0.90 -4.67 0.57
CA ASN A 72 0.86 -3.21 0.54
C ASN A 72 -0.09 -2.64 -0.53
N ALA A 73 -1.38 -2.98 -0.43
CA ALA A 73 -2.37 -2.56 -1.40
C ALA A 73 -2.96 -1.18 -1.09
N GLY A 74 -3.05 -0.33 -2.12
CA GLY A 74 -3.98 0.80 -2.09
C GLY A 74 -5.42 0.27 -2.18
N ALA A 75 -6.40 1.02 -1.69
CA ALA A 75 -7.80 0.59 -1.74
C ALA A 75 -8.73 1.75 -2.12
N ILE A 76 -9.81 1.42 -2.81
CA ILE A 76 -10.83 2.38 -3.23
C ILE A 76 -12.17 1.66 -3.42
N LYS A 77 -13.28 2.36 -3.14
CA LYS A 77 -14.61 1.92 -3.57
C LYS A 77 -14.90 2.52 -4.94
N PHE A 78 -15.23 1.67 -5.91
CA PHE A 78 -15.47 2.08 -7.30
C PHE A 78 -16.57 1.18 -7.89
N ASP A 79 -17.60 1.80 -8.48
CA ASP A 79 -18.78 1.12 -9.03
C ASP A 79 -19.39 0.06 -8.08
N ASP A 80 -19.60 0.44 -6.81
CA ASP A 80 -20.12 -0.41 -5.73
C ASP A 80 -19.30 -1.67 -5.42
N LYS A 81 -18.04 -1.73 -5.86
CA LYS A 81 -17.08 -2.78 -5.51
C LYS A 81 -16.02 -2.28 -4.56
N TYR A 82 -15.42 -3.21 -3.81
CA TYR A 82 -14.24 -2.96 -3.00
C TYR A 82 -13.01 -3.38 -3.79
N LEU A 83 -12.15 -2.43 -4.15
CA LEU A 83 -10.97 -2.71 -4.95
C LEU A 83 -9.71 -2.52 -4.12
N MET A 84 -8.77 -3.43 -4.32
CA MET A 84 -7.40 -3.32 -3.86
C MET A 84 -6.47 -3.22 -5.07
N MET A 85 -5.66 -2.17 -5.15
CA MET A 85 -4.50 -2.11 -6.05
C MET A 85 -3.31 -2.72 -5.32
N ALA A 86 -3.20 -4.04 -5.40
CA ALA A 86 -2.18 -4.79 -4.69
C ALA A 86 -0.79 -4.58 -5.33
N ARG A 87 0.23 -4.49 -4.48
CA ARG A 87 1.61 -4.72 -4.88
C ARG A 87 1.83 -6.23 -4.95
N VAL A 88 2.11 -6.74 -6.14
CA VAL A 88 2.41 -8.14 -6.39
C VAL A 88 3.90 -8.27 -6.68
N GLU A 89 4.61 -9.07 -5.89
CA GLU A 89 6.04 -9.33 -6.10
C GLU A 89 6.22 -10.68 -6.80
N GLY A 90 6.92 -10.67 -7.94
CA GLY A 90 7.31 -11.87 -8.66
C GLY A 90 8.47 -12.59 -7.97
N ASN A 91 8.70 -13.86 -8.33
CA ASN A 91 9.89 -14.60 -7.90
C ASN A 91 11.19 -13.96 -8.40
N ASP A 92 11.12 -13.06 -9.39
CA ASP A 92 12.23 -12.26 -9.87
C ASP A 92 12.51 -11.02 -9.01
N ARG A 93 11.79 -10.84 -7.90
CA ARG A 93 11.85 -9.72 -6.94
C ARG A 93 11.29 -8.38 -7.43
N LYS A 94 10.83 -8.26 -8.68
CA LYS A 94 10.17 -7.02 -9.10
C LYS A 94 8.74 -7.01 -8.60
N SER A 95 8.28 -5.83 -8.21
CA SER A 95 6.88 -5.58 -7.90
C SER A 95 6.17 -4.97 -9.10
N PHE A 96 4.91 -5.31 -9.25
CA PHE A 96 3.98 -4.66 -10.19
C PHE A 96 2.62 -4.50 -9.52
N PHE A 97 1.77 -3.67 -10.10
CA PHE A 97 0.45 -3.41 -9.56
C PHE A 97 -0.61 -4.28 -10.24
N ALA A 98 -1.57 -4.75 -9.46
CA ALA A 98 -2.70 -5.51 -9.96
C ALA A 98 -3.94 -5.23 -9.12
N ILE A 99 -5.07 -5.00 -9.80
CA ILE A 99 -6.35 -4.77 -9.13
C ILE A 99 -7.01 -6.11 -8.81
N ALA A 100 -7.45 -6.24 -7.55
CA ALA A 100 -8.37 -7.28 -7.12
C ALA A 100 -9.66 -6.63 -6.61
N GLU A 101 -10.79 -7.21 -7.01
CA GLU A 101 -12.12 -6.74 -6.62
C GLU A 101 -12.83 -7.74 -5.72
N SER A 102 -13.60 -7.24 -4.77
CA SER A 102 -14.51 -8.02 -3.92
C SER A 102 -15.91 -7.43 -3.95
N PRO A 103 -16.96 -8.27 -3.86
CA PRO A 103 -18.33 -7.79 -3.70
C PRO A 103 -18.66 -7.31 -2.28
N ASN A 104 -17.84 -7.60 -1.27
CA ASN A 104 -18.18 -7.38 0.14
C ASN A 104 -17.07 -6.80 1.03
N GLY A 105 -15.85 -6.69 0.50
CA GLY A 105 -14.71 -6.07 1.19
C GLY A 105 -13.96 -6.96 2.17
N ILE A 106 -14.41 -8.20 2.43
CA ILE A 106 -13.78 -9.10 3.42
C ILE A 106 -13.33 -10.45 2.87
N ASP A 107 -13.87 -10.87 1.73
CA ASP A 107 -13.50 -12.09 1.04
C ASP A 107 -13.82 -11.99 -0.45
N GLN A 108 -13.66 -13.09 -1.19
CA GLN A 108 -14.00 -13.12 -2.62
C GLN A 108 -13.27 -12.10 -3.47
N PHE A 109 -12.07 -11.71 -3.03
CA PHE A 109 -11.16 -10.90 -3.84
C PHE A 109 -10.66 -11.72 -5.03
N ARG A 110 -10.94 -11.23 -6.23
CA ARG A 110 -10.46 -11.80 -7.50
C ARG A 110 -9.65 -10.74 -8.22
N PHE A 111 -8.40 -11.06 -8.57
CA PHE A 111 -7.64 -10.21 -9.48
C PHE A 111 -8.34 -10.12 -10.83
N TRP A 112 -8.32 -8.93 -11.44
CA TRP A 112 -8.66 -8.78 -12.85
C TRP A 112 -7.80 -9.67 -13.74
N ASP A 113 -8.27 -9.93 -14.97
CA ASP A 113 -7.62 -10.88 -15.88
C ASP A 113 -6.17 -10.50 -16.23
N LYS A 114 -5.81 -9.22 -16.09
CA LYS A 114 -4.46 -8.70 -16.36
C LYS A 114 -4.01 -7.78 -15.24
N PRO A 115 -2.70 -7.73 -14.95
CA PRO A 115 -2.15 -6.72 -14.06
C PRO A 115 -2.30 -5.32 -14.66
N SER A 116 -2.17 -4.30 -13.81
CA SER A 116 -2.27 -2.90 -14.21
C SER A 116 -1.05 -2.52 -15.05
N ILE A 117 -1.28 -1.93 -16.22
CA ILE A 117 -0.21 -1.41 -17.08
C ILE A 117 0.10 0.02 -16.62
N ILE A 118 1.12 0.17 -15.78
CA ILE A 118 1.54 1.47 -15.28
C ILE A 118 2.69 2.01 -16.15
N PRO A 119 2.56 3.22 -16.74
CA PRO A 119 3.65 3.80 -17.50
C PRO A 119 4.88 4.09 -16.62
N HIS A 120 6.00 3.51 -17.02
CA HIS A 120 7.31 3.64 -16.35
C HIS A 120 8.13 4.77 -16.98
N ARG A 121 8.99 5.41 -16.18
CA ARG A 121 10.04 6.31 -16.69
C ARG A 121 11.35 5.54 -16.88
N GLU A 122 12.18 6.04 -17.78
CA GLU A 122 13.51 5.48 -17.99
C GLU A 122 14.34 5.56 -16.70
N GLY A 123 15.03 4.47 -16.37
CA GLY A 123 15.83 4.33 -15.13
C GLY A 123 15.07 3.80 -13.91
N GLU A 124 13.73 3.77 -13.94
CA GLU A 124 12.94 3.15 -12.87
C GLU A 124 13.08 1.63 -12.90
N THR A 125 13.39 1.05 -11.74
CA THR A 125 13.58 -0.40 -11.58
C THR A 125 12.37 -1.06 -10.93
N ASN A 126 11.77 -0.42 -9.93
CA ASN A 126 10.66 -0.97 -9.18
C ASN A 126 9.64 0.10 -8.79
N LEU A 127 8.36 -0.26 -8.77
CA LEU A 127 7.27 0.59 -8.29
C LEU A 127 6.51 -0.12 -7.17
N TYR A 128 6.13 0.61 -6.12
CA TYR A 128 5.46 -0.02 -4.99
C TYR A 128 4.64 0.92 -4.11
N ASP A 129 3.80 0.30 -3.29
CA ASP A 129 3.02 0.88 -2.21
C ASP A 129 2.14 2.06 -2.67
N MET A 130 1.35 1.85 -3.73
CA MET A 130 0.44 2.88 -4.25
C MET A 130 -0.65 3.24 -3.24
N ARG A 131 -0.95 4.53 -3.10
CA ARG A 131 -2.16 5.04 -2.45
C ARG A 131 -3.12 5.50 -3.56
N LEU A 132 -4.35 5.03 -3.50
CA LEU A 132 -5.42 5.47 -4.39
C LEU A 132 -6.24 6.57 -3.71
N VAL A 133 -6.53 7.64 -4.46
CA VAL A 133 -7.29 8.78 -3.96
C VAL A 133 -8.28 9.21 -5.03
N LEU A 134 -9.58 9.06 -4.76
CA LEU A 134 -10.60 9.78 -5.52
C LEU A 134 -10.55 11.23 -5.03
N HIS A 135 -9.96 12.09 -5.84
CA HIS A 135 -9.81 13.50 -5.51
C HIS A 135 -11.04 14.28 -5.98
N GLN A 136 -11.35 15.39 -5.31
CA GLN A 136 -12.56 16.18 -5.58
C GLN A 136 -12.60 16.84 -6.97
N ASP A 137 -11.49 16.87 -7.70
CA ASP A 137 -11.44 17.27 -9.12
C ASP A 137 -11.97 16.15 -10.07
N GLY A 138 -12.36 15.02 -9.48
CA GLY A 138 -12.99 13.87 -10.11
C GLY A 138 -12.01 12.82 -10.62
N TRP A 139 -10.69 13.00 -10.50
CA TRP A 139 -9.72 11.99 -10.92
C TRP A 139 -9.40 11.01 -9.79
N ILE A 140 -9.09 9.76 -10.17
CA ILE A 140 -8.45 8.82 -9.26
C ILE A 140 -6.95 8.93 -9.44
N TYR A 141 -6.26 9.35 -8.40
CA TYR A 141 -4.80 9.42 -8.37
C TYR A 141 -4.20 8.17 -7.75
N GLY A 142 -3.12 7.68 -8.36
CA GLY A 142 -2.20 6.72 -7.78
C GLY A 142 -0.90 7.41 -7.41
N ILE A 143 -0.58 7.46 -6.12
CA ILE A 143 0.68 8.01 -5.60
C ILE A 143 1.53 6.86 -5.08
N PHE A 144 2.73 6.67 -5.62
CA PHE A 144 3.54 5.47 -5.34
C PHE A 144 5.03 5.79 -5.27
N CYS A 145 5.80 4.89 -4.65
CA CYS A 145 7.25 4.99 -4.65
C CYS A 145 7.79 4.50 -5.98
N THR A 146 8.73 5.24 -6.55
CA THR A 146 9.58 4.80 -7.65
C THR A 146 10.99 4.58 -7.10
N GLU A 147 11.64 3.51 -7.55
CA GLU A 147 12.97 3.14 -7.08
C GLU A 147 13.92 2.90 -8.24
N SER A 148 15.11 3.48 -8.13
CA SER A 148 16.22 3.30 -9.06
C SER A 148 17.52 3.08 -8.30
N ARG A 149 18.47 2.36 -8.91
CA ARG A 149 19.84 2.24 -8.38
C ARG A 149 20.47 3.63 -8.30
N ASP A 150 21.14 3.93 -7.20
CA ASP A 150 21.91 5.16 -7.08
C ASP A 150 23.10 5.14 -8.05
N ALA A 151 23.03 5.92 -9.12
CA ALA A 151 24.06 5.99 -10.15
C ALA A 151 25.36 6.64 -9.66
N ALA A 152 25.34 7.35 -8.53
CA ALA A 152 26.54 7.91 -7.92
C ALA A 152 27.38 6.84 -7.19
N MET A 153 26.80 5.67 -6.92
CA MET A 153 27.47 4.60 -6.17
C MET A 153 28.31 3.69 -7.09
N PRO A 154 29.45 3.17 -6.58
CA PRO A 154 30.33 2.32 -7.36
C PRO A 154 29.62 1.04 -7.82
N GLU A 155 30.12 0.39 -8.87
CA GLU A 155 29.54 -0.87 -9.39
C GLU A 155 29.52 -2.00 -8.35
N ALA A 156 30.43 -1.99 -7.38
CA ALA A 156 30.38 -2.96 -6.28
C ALA A 156 29.17 -2.77 -5.35
N ASP A 157 28.58 -1.57 -5.31
CA ASP A 157 27.35 -1.29 -4.57
C ASP A 157 26.12 -1.49 -5.48
N GLN A 158 25.45 -2.61 -5.22
CA GLN A 158 24.23 -3.04 -5.91
C GLN A 158 23.00 -2.94 -5.00
N SER A 159 23.08 -2.21 -3.88
CA SER A 159 22.00 -2.10 -2.90
C SER A 159 21.57 -0.66 -2.62
N SER A 160 22.46 0.32 -2.80
CA SER A 160 22.12 1.73 -2.68
C SER A 160 21.13 2.15 -3.77
N ALA A 161 20.03 2.75 -3.35
CA ALA A 161 18.91 3.13 -4.20
C ALA A 161 18.40 4.52 -3.84
N ILE A 162 17.69 5.13 -4.79
CA ILE A 162 17.01 6.41 -4.62
C ILE A 162 15.51 6.14 -4.70
N ALA A 163 14.78 6.62 -3.69
CA ALA A 163 13.33 6.63 -3.69
C ALA A 163 12.79 8.01 -4.09
N GLN A 164 11.98 8.03 -5.16
CA GLN A 164 11.19 9.18 -5.58
C GLN A 164 9.70 8.84 -5.52
N CYS A 165 8.85 9.82 -5.83
CA CYS A 165 7.39 9.64 -5.80
C CYS A 165 6.78 9.86 -7.19
N GLY A 166 6.23 8.77 -7.74
CA GLY A 166 5.49 8.80 -8.99
C GLY A 166 4.02 9.17 -8.78
N ILE A 167 3.44 9.85 -9.75
CA ILE A 167 2.03 10.24 -9.77
C ILE A 167 1.41 9.76 -11.09
N ILE A 168 0.32 9.01 -10.98
CA ILE A 168 -0.54 8.65 -12.11
C ILE A 168 -1.98 9.07 -11.82
N ARG A 169 -2.78 9.25 -12.88
CA ARG A 169 -4.23 9.45 -12.76
C ARG A 169 -5.02 8.58 -13.73
N SER A 170 -6.25 8.25 -13.35
CA SER A 170 -7.20 7.49 -14.15
C SER A 170 -8.65 7.85 -13.80
N LYS A 171 -9.58 7.56 -14.72
CA LYS A 171 -11.03 7.58 -14.46
C LYS A 171 -11.65 6.19 -14.39
N ASP A 172 -10.94 5.16 -14.85
CA ASP A 172 -11.45 3.79 -15.03
C ASP A 172 -10.57 2.71 -14.38
N LEU A 173 -9.45 3.11 -13.75
CA LEU A 173 -8.44 2.25 -13.14
C LEU A 173 -7.73 1.28 -14.11
N LEU A 174 -8.01 1.39 -15.41
CA LEU A 174 -7.45 0.57 -16.48
C LEU A 174 -6.40 1.37 -17.27
N ASN A 175 -6.77 2.58 -17.68
CA ASN A 175 -5.93 3.48 -18.45
C ASN A 175 -5.31 4.52 -17.52
N TRP A 176 -3.99 4.53 -17.45
CA TRP A 176 -3.23 5.39 -16.54
C TRP A 176 -2.41 6.42 -17.31
N GLU A 177 -2.58 7.68 -16.96
CA GLU A 177 -1.71 8.78 -17.39
C GLU A 177 -0.61 8.99 -16.34
N ARG A 178 0.66 8.99 -16.75
CA ARG A 178 1.82 9.26 -15.89
C ARG A 178 2.16 10.75 -15.91
N LEU A 179 2.01 11.40 -14.76
CA LEU A 179 2.33 12.82 -14.56
C LEU A 179 3.81 13.01 -14.20
N ALA A 180 4.26 14.26 -14.04
CA ALA A 180 5.60 14.54 -13.52
C ALA A 180 5.79 13.91 -12.13
N ASP A 181 7.00 13.46 -11.85
CA ASP A 181 7.32 12.95 -10.53
C ASP A 181 7.30 14.11 -9.52
N PHE A 182 6.87 13.79 -8.31
CA PHE A 182 6.72 14.74 -7.22
C PHE A 182 8.07 15.34 -6.83
N LYS A 183 8.12 16.67 -6.75
CA LYS A 183 9.32 17.42 -6.36
C LYS A 183 9.21 17.98 -4.96
N THR A 184 10.33 17.98 -4.25
CA THR A 184 10.48 18.52 -2.91
C THR A 184 11.92 19.00 -2.71
N THR A 185 12.16 19.75 -1.63
CA THR A 185 13.51 20.07 -1.16
C THR A 185 14.24 18.88 -0.53
N SER A 186 13.52 17.81 -0.17
CA SER A 186 14.13 16.57 0.33
C SER A 186 14.74 15.74 -0.81
N PRO A 187 15.93 15.14 -0.63
CA PRO A 187 16.56 14.34 -1.68
C PRO A 187 15.78 13.08 -2.05
N GLN A 188 14.98 12.55 -1.11
CA GLN A 188 14.21 11.34 -1.30
C GLN A 188 12.84 11.47 -0.63
N GLN A 189 11.86 10.76 -1.17
CA GLN A 189 10.50 10.71 -0.62
C GLN A 189 9.95 9.29 -0.70
N ARG A 190 9.26 8.88 0.37
CA ARG A 190 8.46 7.66 0.43
C ARG A 190 7.20 7.95 1.23
N ASN A 191 6.14 7.18 0.97
CA ASN A 191 4.85 7.36 1.67
C ASN A 191 4.25 8.76 1.45
N VAL A 192 4.45 9.32 0.25
CA VAL A 192 3.72 10.51 -0.16
C VAL A 192 2.27 10.13 -0.40
N VAL A 193 1.36 10.97 0.07
CA VAL A 193 -0.08 10.75 -0.04
C VAL A 193 -0.76 12.05 -0.44
N LEU A 194 -1.62 11.99 -1.46
CA LEU A 194 -2.46 13.10 -1.86
C LEU A 194 -3.66 13.21 -0.90
N HIS A 195 -3.93 14.40 -0.40
CA HIS A 195 -5.16 14.70 0.34
C HIS A 195 -6.35 14.77 -0.64
N PRO A 196 -7.54 14.23 -0.33
CA PRO A 196 -8.64 14.11 -1.29
C PRO A 196 -9.33 15.44 -1.66
N GLU A 197 -9.11 16.50 -0.89
CA GLU A 197 -9.70 17.83 -1.10
C GLU A 197 -8.64 18.89 -1.44
N PHE A 198 -9.05 19.97 -2.09
CA PHE A 198 -8.23 21.16 -2.22
C PHE A 198 -8.10 21.85 -0.86
N VAL A 199 -6.91 22.34 -0.57
CA VAL A 199 -6.61 23.17 0.60
C VAL A 199 -6.10 24.50 0.08
N GLU A 200 -6.82 25.59 0.40
CA GLU A 200 -6.51 26.92 -0.13
C GLU A 200 -6.49 26.96 -1.68
N GLY A 201 -7.33 26.12 -2.32
CA GLY A 201 -7.38 26.00 -3.79
C GLY A 201 -6.23 25.19 -4.41
N LYS A 202 -5.39 24.53 -3.60
CA LYS A 202 -4.19 23.81 -4.03
C LYS A 202 -4.28 22.33 -3.69
N TYR A 203 -3.49 21.51 -4.38
CA TYR A 203 -3.34 20.09 -4.05
C TYR A 203 -2.49 19.98 -2.77
N ALA A 204 -3.00 19.25 -1.79
CA ALA A 204 -2.32 19.06 -0.52
C ALA A 204 -1.69 17.67 -0.43
N PHE A 205 -0.46 17.61 0.07
CA PHE A 205 0.30 16.38 0.18
C PHE A 205 0.74 16.15 1.62
N TYR A 206 0.65 14.89 2.04
CA TYR A 206 1.40 14.38 3.18
C TYR A 206 2.68 13.75 2.66
N THR A 207 3.81 14.12 3.25
CA THR A 207 5.13 13.72 2.80
C THR A 207 5.94 13.11 3.95
N ARG A 208 7.08 12.52 3.60
CA ARG A 208 8.03 12.01 4.59
C ARG A 208 9.46 12.30 4.11
N PRO A 209 9.95 13.52 4.38
CA PRO A 209 11.32 13.90 4.07
C PRO A 209 12.31 12.91 4.69
N GLN A 210 13.26 12.44 3.89
CA GLN A 210 14.28 11.49 4.36
C GLN A 210 15.63 11.81 3.71
N ASP A 211 16.70 11.71 4.50
CA ASP A 211 18.06 11.97 4.00
C ASP A 211 18.60 10.79 3.16
N GLY A 212 18.18 9.57 3.49
CA GLY A 212 18.61 8.33 2.80
C GLY A 212 17.44 7.40 2.47
N PHE A 213 17.74 6.27 1.84
CA PHE A 213 16.73 5.31 1.37
C PHE A 213 16.00 4.57 2.51
N ILE A 214 16.76 4.15 3.54
CA ILE A 214 16.23 3.42 4.70
C ILE A 214 16.08 4.33 5.92
N GLU A 215 17.06 5.20 6.17
CA GLU A 215 17.13 6.08 7.32
C GLU A 215 16.45 7.42 7.05
N ALA A 216 15.63 7.88 8.00
CA ALA A 216 14.98 9.16 7.90
C ALA A 216 15.97 10.35 8.04
N GLY A 217 17.12 10.15 8.70
CA GLY A 217 18.09 11.21 8.97
C GLY A 217 17.46 12.39 9.75
N LYS A 218 17.62 13.60 9.24
CA LYS A 218 16.99 14.84 9.73
C LYS A 218 15.47 14.90 9.50
N GLY A 219 14.91 13.96 8.75
CA GLY A 219 13.47 13.77 8.58
C GLY A 219 12.75 13.72 9.93
N GLY A 220 11.96 14.76 10.21
CA GLY A 220 11.29 14.96 11.49
C GLY A 220 10.07 14.06 11.71
N GLY A 221 9.48 13.55 10.63
CA GLY A 221 8.34 12.63 10.65
C GLY A 221 7.42 12.82 9.45
N ILE A 222 6.10 12.70 9.65
CA ILE A 222 5.11 13.02 8.61
C ILE A 222 4.99 14.53 8.50
N ALA A 223 5.12 15.04 7.28
CA ALA A 223 5.00 16.46 6.99
C ALA A 223 3.83 16.73 6.04
N PHE A 224 3.48 18.01 5.91
CA PHE A 224 2.41 18.53 5.08
C PHE A 224 2.94 19.65 4.18
N GLY A 225 2.46 19.71 2.95
CA GLY A 225 2.71 20.82 2.07
C GLY A 225 1.71 20.92 0.93
N LEU A 226 1.72 22.07 0.25
CA LEU A 226 0.79 22.39 -0.82
C LEU A 226 1.53 22.50 -2.16
N SER A 227 0.83 22.14 -3.23
CA SER A 227 1.27 22.33 -4.61
C SER A 227 0.18 22.97 -5.46
N GLU A 228 0.56 23.96 -6.26
CA GLU A 228 -0.35 24.67 -7.17
C GLU A 228 -0.85 23.78 -8.33
N SER A 229 -0.12 22.72 -8.67
CA SER A 229 -0.43 21.86 -9.81
C SER A 229 -0.14 20.41 -9.50
N ILE A 230 -1.03 19.52 -9.91
CA ILE A 230 -0.81 18.07 -9.84
C ILE A 230 0.01 17.54 -11.01
N GLU A 231 0.00 18.23 -12.15
CA GLU A 231 0.74 17.83 -13.35
C GLU A 231 2.24 18.08 -13.21
N ASN A 232 2.60 19.10 -12.44
CA ASN A 232 3.97 19.45 -12.06
C ASN A 232 4.06 19.61 -10.53
N ALA A 233 3.68 18.56 -9.80
CA ALA A 233 3.60 18.60 -8.35
C ALA A 233 4.96 18.91 -7.71
N GLU A 234 5.01 20.03 -7.01
CA GLU A 234 6.16 20.52 -6.26
C GLU A 234 5.71 21.07 -4.90
N VAL A 235 6.36 20.62 -3.84
CA VAL A 235 6.19 21.13 -2.47
C VAL A 235 7.50 21.76 -2.01
N ALA A 236 7.55 23.09 -2.04
CA ALA A 236 8.73 23.86 -1.64
C ALA A 236 8.88 23.97 -0.11
N VAL A 237 7.77 23.90 0.64
CA VAL A 237 7.75 24.04 2.10
C VAL A 237 7.00 22.85 2.71
N GLU A 238 7.67 22.12 3.59
CA GLU A 238 7.14 20.97 4.30
C GLU A 238 7.07 21.24 5.81
N THR A 239 5.85 21.24 6.36
CA THR A 239 5.61 21.44 7.79
C THR A 239 5.43 20.09 8.47
N VAL A 240 6.33 19.73 9.38
CA VAL A 240 6.23 18.47 10.13
C VAL A 240 5.03 18.52 11.08
N LEU A 241 4.01 17.71 10.80
CA LEU A 241 2.78 17.63 11.59
C LEU A 241 2.83 16.51 12.63
N ASP A 242 3.49 15.38 12.31
CA ASP A 242 3.62 14.24 13.23
C ASP A 242 5.07 13.78 13.39
N ARG A 243 5.66 14.10 14.53
CA ARG A 243 7.09 13.90 14.80
C ARG A 243 7.42 12.50 15.30
N ARG A 244 8.63 12.05 14.96
CA ARG A 244 9.29 10.93 15.64
C ARG A 244 9.59 11.31 17.09
N VAL A 245 9.43 10.37 18.02
CA VAL A 245 9.67 10.60 19.46
C VAL A 245 10.41 9.41 20.05
N TYR A 246 11.45 9.69 20.84
CA TYR A 246 12.22 8.67 21.56
C TYR A 246 11.32 7.79 22.43
N HIS A 247 11.59 6.49 22.42
CA HIS A 247 10.90 5.46 23.18
C HIS A 247 9.39 5.34 22.84
N THR A 248 9.03 5.62 21.60
CA THR A 248 7.69 5.37 21.06
C THR A 248 7.72 4.36 19.92
N ILE A 249 6.56 3.92 19.46
CA ILE A 249 6.45 3.00 18.32
C ILE A 249 6.92 3.63 17.00
N TYR A 250 7.07 4.95 16.91
CA TYR A 250 7.51 5.71 15.73
C TYR A 250 8.87 6.40 15.95
N GLU A 251 9.72 5.82 16.81
CA GLU A 251 11.06 6.34 17.15
C GLU A 251 12.00 6.43 15.94
N ALA A 252 12.15 5.34 15.19
CA ALA A 252 13.11 5.25 14.11
C ALA A 252 12.58 5.96 12.86
N LYS A 253 11.31 5.71 12.50
CA LYS A 253 10.61 6.37 11.39
C LYS A 253 9.09 6.24 11.55
N ASN A 254 8.37 7.13 10.89
CA ASN A 254 6.95 7.02 10.60
C ASN A 254 6.67 7.44 9.15
N GLY A 255 5.44 7.19 8.71
CA GLY A 255 4.95 7.60 7.40
C GLY A 255 3.44 7.38 7.31
N LEU A 256 2.77 8.18 6.49
CA LEU A 256 1.32 8.06 6.32
C LEU A 256 0.99 6.79 5.51
N GLY A 257 -0.11 6.14 5.89
CA GLY A 257 -0.65 4.97 5.21
C GLY A 257 -1.53 5.38 4.03
N PRO A 258 -2.85 5.17 4.09
CA PRO A 258 -3.82 5.67 3.11
C PRO A 258 -4.07 7.18 3.25
N ALA A 259 -4.79 7.75 2.27
CA ALA A 259 -5.36 9.10 2.41
C ALA A 259 -6.34 9.15 3.60
N PRO A 260 -6.37 10.26 4.37
CA PRO A 260 -7.18 10.34 5.57
C PRO A 260 -8.68 10.29 5.28
N ILE A 261 -9.45 9.72 6.20
CA ILE A 261 -10.93 9.73 6.16
C ILE A 261 -11.41 11.03 6.80
N LYS A 262 -12.29 11.76 6.11
CA LYS A 262 -12.96 12.92 6.69
C LYS A 262 -14.03 12.46 7.67
N THR A 263 -14.04 13.03 8.88
CA THR A 263 -15.08 12.79 9.89
C THR A 263 -15.58 14.13 10.43
N GLU A 264 -16.70 14.14 11.15
CA GLU A 264 -17.20 15.37 11.80
C GLU A 264 -16.21 15.95 12.83
N LYS A 265 -15.28 15.15 13.34
CA LYS A 265 -14.32 15.55 14.39
C LYS A 265 -12.97 16.00 13.84
N GLY A 266 -12.69 15.75 12.57
CA GLY A 266 -11.35 15.88 12.00
C GLY A 266 -11.06 14.88 10.90
N TRP A 267 -9.85 14.96 10.37
CA TRP A 267 -9.33 13.99 9.42
C TRP A 267 -8.65 12.85 10.16
N LEU A 268 -9.19 11.64 10.02
CA LEU A 268 -8.68 10.42 10.60
C LEU A 268 -7.55 9.87 9.75
N HIS A 269 -6.37 9.77 10.35
CA HIS A 269 -5.16 9.27 9.71
C HIS A 269 -4.84 7.87 10.21
N MET A 270 -4.44 7.01 9.28
CA MET A 270 -3.76 5.74 9.56
C MET A 270 -2.31 5.89 9.11
N ALA A 271 -1.37 5.62 10.00
CA ALA A 271 0.07 5.70 9.75
C ALA A 271 0.79 4.46 10.26
N HIS A 272 2.03 4.28 9.82
CA HIS A 272 2.92 3.25 10.38
C HIS A 272 4.03 3.90 11.21
N GLY A 273 4.32 3.32 12.36
CA GLY A 273 5.44 3.66 13.22
C GLY A 273 6.46 2.53 13.20
N VAL A 274 7.74 2.90 13.22
CA VAL A 274 8.85 1.97 13.23
C VAL A 274 9.79 2.28 14.39
N ARG A 275 10.25 1.22 15.05
CA ARG A 275 11.36 1.25 16.00
C ARG A 275 12.34 0.13 15.72
N ASN A 276 13.59 0.32 16.13
CA ASN A 276 14.58 -0.75 16.04
C ASN A 276 14.43 -1.74 17.21
N THR A 277 14.79 -2.99 16.97
CA THR A 277 14.81 -4.07 17.96
C THR A 277 16.06 -4.94 17.75
N ALA A 278 16.32 -5.89 18.64
CA ALA A 278 17.39 -6.86 18.43
C ALA A 278 17.20 -7.71 17.16
N ALA A 279 15.96 -7.85 16.66
CA ALA A 279 15.63 -8.59 15.44
C ALA A 279 15.48 -7.68 14.20
N GLY A 280 15.96 -6.43 14.27
CA GLY A 280 15.79 -5.42 13.22
C GLY A 280 14.55 -4.54 13.42
N LEU A 281 14.10 -3.91 12.33
CA LEU A 281 13.02 -2.93 12.35
C LEU A 281 11.66 -3.61 12.58
N ARG A 282 10.89 -3.08 13.52
CA ARG A 282 9.50 -3.51 13.78
C ARG A 282 8.53 -2.43 13.31
N TYR A 283 7.52 -2.81 12.54
CA TYR A 283 6.49 -1.90 12.04
C TYR A 283 5.13 -2.20 12.68
N THR A 284 4.46 -1.15 13.16
CA THR A 284 3.10 -1.21 13.70
C THR A 284 2.28 -0.05 13.17
N LEU A 285 0.97 -0.22 13.06
CA LEU A 285 0.05 0.83 12.64
C LEU A 285 -0.41 1.66 13.83
N TYR A 286 -0.62 2.96 13.64
CA TYR A 286 -1.20 3.87 14.61
C TYR A 286 -2.11 4.87 13.92
N VAL A 287 -2.98 5.49 14.71
CA VAL A 287 -3.94 6.48 14.22
C VAL A 287 -3.74 7.82 14.92
N PHE A 288 -4.12 8.89 14.23
CA PHE A 288 -4.22 10.23 14.80
C PHE A 288 -5.28 11.04 14.04
N LEU A 289 -5.73 12.13 14.62
CA LEU A 289 -6.74 13.02 14.05
C LEU A 289 -6.13 14.41 13.87
N THR A 290 -6.28 15.00 12.68
CA THR A 290 -5.99 16.43 12.47
C THR A 290 -7.28 17.25 12.40
N ASP A 291 -7.18 18.54 12.67
CA ASP A 291 -8.30 19.48 12.56
C ASP A 291 -8.87 19.50 11.13
N LEU A 292 -10.17 19.81 10.99
CA LEU A 292 -10.87 19.86 9.69
C LEU A 292 -10.40 21.02 8.81
N HIS A 293 -10.00 22.13 9.42
CA HIS A 293 -9.62 23.36 8.74
C HIS A 293 -8.11 23.56 8.73
N ASP A 294 -7.43 23.24 9.83
CA ASP A 294 -5.98 23.25 9.92
C ASP A 294 -5.39 21.84 9.90
N LEU A 295 -5.12 21.33 8.70
CA LEU A 295 -4.59 19.98 8.50
C LEU A 295 -3.21 19.75 9.12
N THR A 296 -2.50 20.81 9.53
CA THR A 296 -1.19 20.71 10.18
C THR A 296 -1.31 20.48 11.69
N LYS A 297 -2.51 20.66 12.25
CA LYS A 297 -2.77 20.55 13.68
C LYS A 297 -3.32 19.18 14.06
N VAL A 298 -2.47 18.36 14.69
CA VAL A 298 -2.91 17.11 15.33
C VAL A 298 -3.72 17.44 16.59
N ILE A 299 -4.98 17.03 16.63
CA ILE A 299 -5.93 17.31 17.71
C ILE A 299 -6.16 16.09 18.63
N TYR A 300 -5.98 14.87 18.11
CA TYR A 300 -6.00 13.65 18.91
C TYR A 300 -4.92 12.69 18.43
N LYS A 301 -4.15 12.14 19.37
CA LYS A 301 -3.15 11.11 19.08
C LYS A 301 -3.09 10.12 20.25
N PRO A 302 -3.80 8.98 20.17
CA PRO A 302 -3.70 7.92 21.16
C PRO A 302 -2.26 7.44 21.32
N ALA A 303 -1.89 7.04 22.54
CA ALA A 303 -0.57 6.50 22.83
C ALA A 303 -0.44 5.07 22.27
N GLY A 304 0.74 4.72 21.76
CA GLY A 304 1.05 3.36 21.31
C GLY A 304 0.56 3.07 19.88
N TYR A 305 0.36 1.78 19.59
CA TYR A 305 -0.10 1.29 18.29
C TYR A 305 -1.60 1.06 18.30
N PHE A 306 -2.22 1.24 17.14
CA PHE A 306 -3.56 0.80 16.82
C PHE A 306 -3.58 -0.69 16.48
N LEU A 307 -2.70 -1.14 15.58
CA LEU A 307 -2.59 -2.53 15.14
C LEU A 307 -1.12 -2.95 15.06
N ALA A 308 -0.83 -4.15 15.55
CA ALA A 308 0.50 -4.75 15.47
C ALA A 308 0.41 -6.19 14.97
N PRO A 309 1.49 -6.76 14.41
CA PRO A 309 1.48 -8.16 13.97
C PRO A 309 1.10 -9.11 15.10
N GLU A 310 0.14 -10.00 14.85
CA GLU A 310 -0.35 -11.05 15.74
C GLU A 310 -0.41 -12.41 15.01
N GLY A 311 -0.24 -13.52 15.74
CA GLY A 311 -0.29 -14.86 15.15
C GLY A 311 0.60 -15.02 13.90
N GLU A 312 -0.01 -15.45 12.79
CA GLU A 312 0.66 -15.66 11.50
C GLU A 312 1.20 -14.38 10.86
N GLU A 313 0.68 -13.20 11.26
CA GLU A 313 1.11 -11.91 10.72
C GLU A 313 2.59 -11.62 11.06
N ARG A 314 3.11 -12.24 12.13
CA ARG A 314 4.49 -12.02 12.60
C ARG A 314 5.55 -12.55 11.65
N VAL A 315 5.20 -13.52 10.78
CA VAL A 315 6.17 -14.26 9.97
C VAL A 315 5.87 -14.11 8.48
N GLY A 316 6.93 -13.80 7.73
CA GLY A 316 6.97 -13.64 6.29
C GLY A 316 8.35 -13.17 5.85
N ASP A 317 8.47 -12.79 4.58
CA ASP A 317 9.73 -12.34 3.97
C ASP A 317 10.41 -11.21 4.77
N VAL A 318 9.61 -10.23 5.21
CA VAL A 318 10.06 -9.17 6.13
C VAL A 318 9.25 -9.27 7.41
N SER A 319 9.62 -10.23 8.25
CA SER A 319 8.90 -10.54 9.49
C SER A 319 8.73 -9.33 10.42
N ASN A 320 7.74 -9.38 11.30
CA ASN A 320 7.45 -8.37 12.32
C ASN A 320 6.96 -7.01 11.77
N VAL A 321 6.26 -7.04 10.64
CA VAL A 321 5.73 -5.85 9.94
C VAL A 321 4.20 -5.92 9.81
N ALA A 322 3.52 -4.83 10.17
CA ALA A 322 2.17 -4.51 9.72
C ALA A 322 2.21 -3.17 8.97
N PHE A 323 1.62 -3.13 7.77
CA PHE A 323 1.65 -1.95 6.89
C PHE A 323 0.30 -1.74 6.21
N CYS A 324 -0.17 -0.51 6.11
CA CYS A 324 -1.47 -0.18 5.52
C CYS A 324 -1.33 1.05 4.63
N ASN A 325 -1.79 0.93 3.38
CA ASN A 325 -1.84 2.01 2.40
C ASN A 325 -3.20 2.10 1.70
N GLY A 326 -4.20 1.36 2.20
CA GLY A 326 -5.55 1.34 1.67
C GLY A 326 -6.58 1.04 2.75
N TRP A 327 -7.63 1.85 2.78
CA TRP A 327 -8.85 1.56 3.50
C TRP A 327 -10.05 2.03 2.69
N ILE A 328 -11.24 1.55 3.03
CA ILE A 328 -12.50 1.98 2.44
C ILE A 328 -13.45 2.29 3.58
N ALA A 329 -14.04 3.49 3.58
CA ALA A 329 -15.13 3.84 4.46
C ALA A 329 -16.43 3.84 3.65
N ASP A 330 -17.43 3.14 4.14
CA ASP A 330 -18.77 3.12 3.58
C ASP A 330 -19.64 4.22 4.16
N ASP A 331 -20.71 4.57 3.44
CA ASP A 331 -21.66 5.60 3.83
C ASP A 331 -22.40 5.27 5.15
N ASP A 332 -22.46 3.99 5.52
CA ASP A 332 -23.04 3.53 6.80
C ASP A 332 -22.06 3.64 7.98
N GLY A 333 -20.85 4.14 7.75
CA GLY A 333 -19.79 4.32 8.73
C GLY A 333 -18.84 3.14 8.86
N LYS A 334 -19.10 2.00 8.21
CA LYS A 334 -18.20 0.84 8.27
C LYS A 334 -16.86 1.15 7.59
N VAL A 335 -15.75 0.81 8.25
CA VAL A 335 -14.40 1.03 7.72
C VAL A 335 -13.68 -0.31 7.55
N PHE A 336 -13.25 -0.59 6.32
CA PHE A 336 -12.44 -1.74 5.95
C PHE A 336 -10.98 -1.32 5.84
N ILE A 337 -10.13 -1.86 6.70
CA ILE A 337 -8.71 -1.52 6.80
C ILE A 337 -7.92 -2.65 6.14
N TYR A 338 -7.33 -2.39 4.97
CA TYR A 338 -6.53 -3.38 4.25
C TYR A 338 -5.06 -3.24 4.64
N TYR A 339 -4.57 -4.18 5.43
CA TYR A 339 -3.20 -4.14 5.93
C TYR A 339 -2.42 -5.39 5.50
N ALA A 340 -1.18 -5.19 5.10
CA ALA A 340 -0.24 -6.26 4.85
C ALA A 340 0.42 -6.73 6.14
N SER A 341 0.74 -8.01 6.19
CA SER A 341 1.64 -8.57 7.21
C SER A 341 2.91 -9.11 6.59
N SER A 342 4.04 -8.73 7.19
CA SER A 342 5.39 -9.25 6.91
C SER A 342 5.79 -9.24 5.42
N ASP A 343 5.37 -8.21 4.68
CA ASP A 343 5.58 -8.05 3.23
C ASP A 343 5.23 -9.29 2.40
N THR A 344 4.20 -10.04 2.81
CA THR A 344 3.87 -11.35 2.20
C THR A 344 2.42 -11.46 1.74
N ARG A 345 1.48 -10.95 2.54
CA ARG A 345 0.03 -11.18 2.37
C ARG A 345 -0.80 -9.98 2.85
N MET A 346 -1.99 -9.82 2.29
CA MET A 346 -2.98 -8.80 2.69
C MET A 346 -4.05 -9.39 3.59
N HIS A 347 -4.42 -8.63 4.60
CA HIS A 347 -5.50 -8.90 5.55
C HIS A 347 -6.52 -7.77 5.52
N VAL A 348 -7.65 -8.00 6.17
CA VAL A 348 -8.65 -6.98 6.44
C VAL A 348 -8.94 -6.95 7.94
N ALA A 349 -9.04 -5.75 8.48
CA ALA A 349 -9.67 -5.48 9.76
C ALA A 349 -10.87 -4.57 9.54
N VAL A 350 -11.96 -4.78 10.27
CA VAL A 350 -13.19 -3.98 10.13
C VAL A 350 -13.45 -3.19 11.40
N SER A 351 -13.77 -1.91 11.25
CA SER A 351 -14.13 -0.96 12.31
C SER A 351 -15.38 -0.17 11.90
N SER A 352 -15.86 0.73 12.76
CA SER A 352 -16.92 1.71 12.49
C SER A 352 -16.64 3.05 13.16
#